data_AF-A0AAV1ZM55-F1
#
_entry.id   AF-A0AAV1ZM55-F1
#
_cell.length_a   1.000
_cell.length_b   1.000
_cell.length_c   1.000
_cell.angle_alpha   90.00
_cell.angle_beta   90.00
_cell.angle_gamma   90.00
#
_symmetry.space_group_name_H-M   'P 1'
#
loop_
_entity.id
_entity.type
_entity.pdbx_description
1 polymer ?
#
loop_
_entity_poly.entity_id
_entity_poly.type
_entity_poly.pdbx_seq_one_letter_code
_entity_poly.pdbx_strand_id
1 'polypeptide(L)'
;IKDVYLPTPEVAAIQWESKREFLSQDASTNIFIATFTTAWARIKLYTEMDKLDRSILYHDTDSIIYASDGTNDPPLGNFLGEFTDELDGDEIATFVSGGPKNYAYLTKSGKMCCKVR
;
A
#
# COMPACT_ATOMS: atom_id res chain seq x y z
N ILE A 1 -20.78 23.62 0.87
CA ILE A 1 -20.79 25.10 0.74
C ILE A 1 -19.37 25.50 0.40
N LYS A 2 -19.17 26.28 -0.67
CA LYS A 2 -17.83 26.72 -1.09
C LYS A 2 -17.48 28.07 -0.48
N ASP A 3 -18.45 29.00 -0.46
CA ASP A 3 -18.26 30.35 0.06
C ASP A 3 -19.58 30.97 0.50
N VAL A 4 -19.53 31.99 1.36
CA VAL A 4 -20.68 32.76 1.83
C VAL A 4 -20.32 34.24 1.84
N TYR A 5 -21.09 35.03 1.09
CA TYR A 5 -20.95 36.48 0.99
C TYR A 5 -22.12 37.16 1.70
N LEU A 6 -21.84 38.22 2.46
CA LEU A 6 -22.86 39.04 3.12
C LEU A 6 -22.85 40.45 2.48
N PRO A 7 -23.47 40.63 1.30
CA PRO A 7 -23.45 41.92 0.60
C PRO A 7 -24.13 43.04 1.40
N THR A 8 -25.05 42.71 2.31
CA THR A 8 -25.66 43.65 3.27
C THR A 8 -25.92 42.95 4.60
N PRO A 9 -26.21 43.68 5.70
CA PRO A 9 -26.55 43.08 7.00
C PRO A 9 -27.81 42.20 6.97
N GLU A 10 -28.65 42.37 5.94
CA GLU A 10 -29.95 41.72 5.81
C GLU A 10 -29.96 40.59 4.78
N VAL A 11 -28.89 40.45 3.99
CA VAL A 11 -28.82 39.49 2.86
C VAL A 11 -27.54 38.68 2.90
N ALA A 12 -27.68 37.37 2.81
CA ALA A 12 -26.58 36.43 2.61
C ALA A 12 -26.69 35.76 1.22
N ALA A 13 -25.60 35.80 0.46
CA ALA A 13 -25.41 35.06 -0.78
C ALA A 13 -24.52 33.84 -0.51
N ILE A 14 -25.08 32.65 -0.68
CA ILE A 14 -24.36 31.39 -0.43
C ILE A 14 -23.95 30.79 -1.77
N GLN A 15 -22.65 30.64 -1.98
CA GLN A 15 -22.11 29.88 -3.10
C GLN A 15 -21.88 28.45 -2.65
N TRP A 16 -22.63 27.52 -3.24
CA TRP A 16 -22.47 26.10 -2.98
C TRP A 16 -22.27 25.35 -4.29
N GLU A 17 -21.54 24.25 -4.20
CA GLU A 17 -21.43 23.27 -5.26
C GLU A 17 -22.02 21.97 -4.72
N SER A 18 -22.92 21.38 -5.49
CA SER A 18 -23.38 20.02 -5.24
C SER A 18 -22.26 19.07 -5.64
N LYS A 19 -21.52 18.57 -4.66
CA LYS A 19 -20.65 17.42 -4.92
C LYS A 19 -21.57 16.23 -5.18
N ARG A 20 -21.64 15.79 -6.44
CA ARG A 20 -22.10 14.44 -6.77
C ARG A 20 -21.05 13.47 -6.23
N GLU A 21 -21.10 13.19 -4.92
CA GLU A 21 -20.18 12.24 -4.28
C GLU A 21 -20.41 10.81 -4.80
N PHE A 22 -21.55 10.57 -5.45
CA PHE A 22 -21.80 9.37 -6.21
C PHE A 22 -21.47 9.59 -7.68
N LEU A 23 -20.32 9.05 -8.08
CA LEU A 23 -20.10 8.68 -9.47
C LEU A 23 -21.21 7.70 -9.86
N SER A 24 -21.87 7.94 -11.00
CA SER A 24 -22.79 6.95 -11.57
C SER A 24 -22.05 5.62 -11.68
N GLN A 25 -22.66 4.53 -11.21
CA GLN A 25 -22.05 3.21 -11.25
C GLN A 25 -21.64 2.91 -12.70
N ASP A 26 -20.34 2.90 -12.93
CA ASP A 26 -19.80 2.55 -14.23
C ASP A 26 -20.04 1.06 -14.46
N ALA A 27 -20.57 0.70 -15.62
CA ALA A 27 -20.94 -0.68 -15.94
C ALA A 27 -19.72 -1.62 -15.99
N SER A 28 -18.50 -1.07 -16.08
CA SER A 28 -17.26 -1.83 -16.03
C SER A 28 -16.67 -1.99 -14.62
N THR A 29 -17.23 -1.31 -13.61
CA THR A 29 -16.74 -1.37 -12.23
C THR A 29 -17.51 -2.42 -11.42
N ASN A 30 -16.81 -3.48 -11.01
CA ASN A 30 -17.36 -4.52 -10.14
C ASN A 30 -16.68 -4.52 -8.76
N ILE A 31 -17.38 -3.96 -7.77
CA ILE A 31 -16.89 -3.86 -6.39
C ILE A 31 -16.68 -5.23 -5.74
N PHE A 32 -17.44 -6.26 -6.11
CA PHE A 32 -17.28 -7.59 -5.56
C PHE A 32 -15.96 -8.20 -6.03
N ILE A 33 -15.63 -8.09 -7.31
CA ILE A 33 -14.34 -8.55 -7.85
C ILE A 33 -13.20 -7.83 -7.13
N ALA A 34 -13.26 -6.50 -7.00
CA ALA A 34 -12.24 -5.74 -6.29
C ALA A 34 -12.08 -6.22 -4.83
N THR A 35 -13.19 -6.40 -4.11
CA THR A 35 -13.18 -6.84 -2.71
C THR A 35 -12.60 -8.24 -2.56
N PHE A 36 -13.01 -9.19 -3.42
CA PHE A 36 -12.47 -10.55 -3.41
C PHE A 36 -10.98 -10.56 -3.71
N THR A 37 -10.52 -9.83 -4.73
CA THR A 37 -9.09 -9.74 -5.08
C THR A 37 -8.27 -9.20 -3.91
N THR A 38 -8.72 -8.11 -3.26
CA THR A 38 -8.00 -7.54 -2.10
C THR A 38 -8.01 -8.48 -0.90
N ALA A 39 -9.13 -9.16 -0.62
CA ALA A 39 -9.23 -10.11 0.48
C ALA A 39 -8.30 -11.32 0.27
N TRP A 40 -8.28 -11.89 -0.94
CA TRP A 40 -7.40 -13.01 -1.29
C TRP A 40 -5.92 -12.62 -1.24
N ALA A 41 -5.55 -11.44 -1.76
CA ALA A 41 -4.19 -10.92 -1.65
C ALA A 41 -3.76 -10.79 -0.18
N ARG A 42 -4.65 -10.26 0.69
CA ARG A 42 -4.37 -10.14 2.13
C ARG A 42 -4.18 -11.50 2.81
N ILE A 43 -5.02 -12.49 2.50
CA ILE A 43 -4.90 -13.84 3.05
C ILE A 43 -3.59 -14.49 2.60
N LYS A 44 -3.22 -14.33 1.32
CA LYS A 44 -1.97 -14.87 0.78
C LYS A 44 -0.76 -14.24 1.46
N LEU A 45 -0.73 -12.92 1.58
CA LEU A 45 0.32 -12.19 2.28
C LEU A 45 0.43 -12.64 3.74
N TYR A 46 -0.70 -12.69 4.45
CA TYR A 46 -0.76 -13.11 5.85
C TYR A 46 -0.24 -14.54 6.05
N THR A 47 -0.57 -15.46 5.14
CA THR A 47 -0.11 -16.85 5.21
C THR A 47 1.42 -16.97 5.15
N GLU A 48 2.10 -16.14 4.35
CA GLU A 48 3.57 -16.16 4.33
C GLU A 48 4.16 -15.40 5.53
N MET A 49 3.52 -14.31 5.95
CA MET A 49 3.92 -13.60 7.17
C MET A 49 3.86 -14.50 8.41
N ASP A 50 2.83 -15.33 8.54
CA ASP A 50 2.66 -16.25 9.67
C ASP A 50 3.83 -17.26 9.77
N LYS A 51 4.43 -17.64 8.64
CA LYS A 51 5.63 -18.50 8.59
C LYS A 51 6.90 -17.76 9.01
N LEU A 52 7.00 -16.48 8.65
CA LEU A 52 8.15 -15.63 8.96
C LEU A 52 8.14 -15.17 10.43
N ASP A 53 6.97 -15.11 11.07
CA ASP A 53 6.76 -14.72 12.48
C ASP A 53 7.57 -13.46 12.87
N ARG A 54 8.60 -13.62 13.72
CA ARG A 54 9.42 -12.51 14.23
C ARG A 54 10.45 -11.97 13.26
N SER A 55 10.68 -12.63 12.13
CA SER A 55 11.62 -12.17 11.11
C SER A 55 11.08 -11.00 10.29
N ILE A 56 9.79 -10.66 10.40
CA ILE A 56 9.20 -9.56 9.63
C ILE A 56 9.63 -8.21 10.18
N LEU A 57 10.18 -7.36 9.30
CA LEU A 57 10.56 -5.99 9.61
C LEU A 57 9.50 -4.98 9.13
N TYR A 58 8.85 -5.26 8.00
CA TYR A 58 7.83 -4.40 7.41
C TYR A 58 6.96 -5.18 6.41
N HIS A 59 5.73 -4.73 6.17
CA HIS A 59 4.85 -5.25 5.13
C HIS A 59 3.95 -4.14 4.59
N ASP A 60 3.59 -4.22 3.30
CA ASP A 60 2.58 -3.36 2.67
C ASP A 60 1.52 -4.23 1.97
N THR A 61 0.92 -3.73 0.90
CA THR A 61 -0.24 -4.32 0.23
C THR A 61 0.08 -5.69 -0.39
N ASP A 62 1.29 -5.84 -0.91
CA ASP A 62 1.74 -6.98 -1.72
C ASP A 62 3.24 -7.33 -1.50
N SER A 63 3.92 -6.67 -0.56
CA SER A 63 5.35 -6.85 -0.28
C SER A 63 5.64 -7.05 1.21
N ILE A 64 6.70 -7.79 1.50
CA ILE A 64 7.21 -8.06 2.86
C ILE A 64 8.72 -7.79 2.85
N ILE A 65 9.19 -7.07 3.86
CA ILE A 65 10.62 -6.94 4.16
C ILE A 65 10.87 -7.71 5.45
N TYR A 66 11.83 -8.62 5.42
CA TYR A 66 12.11 -9.54 6.51
C TYR A 66 13.61 -9.75 6.67
N ALA A 67 14.01 -10.22 7.85
CA ALA A 67 15.36 -10.67 8.14
C ALA A 67 15.50 -12.14 7.68
N SER A 68 16.16 -12.34 6.55
CA SER A 68 16.46 -13.68 6.05
C SER A 68 17.49 -14.38 6.94
N ASP A 69 17.26 -15.67 7.22
CA ASP A 69 18.23 -16.59 7.82
C ASP A 69 18.74 -17.65 6.82
N GLY A 70 18.39 -17.51 5.54
CA GLY A 70 18.69 -18.45 4.46
C GLY A 70 17.83 -19.72 4.45
N THR A 71 16.90 -19.87 5.39
CA THR A 71 15.99 -21.02 5.48
C THR A 71 14.51 -20.62 5.54
N ASN A 72 14.23 -19.37 5.92
CA ASN A 72 12.90 -18.81 6.09
C ASN A 72 12.36 -18.08 4.85
N ASP A 73 13.13 -18.02 3.76
CA ASP A 73 12.77 -17.28 2.55
C ASP A 73 11.49 -17.84 1.90
N PRO A 74 10.47 -16.99 1.63
CA PRO A 74 9.28 -17.43 0.92
C PRO A 74 9.62 -17.95 -0.48
N PRO A 75 8.89 -18.97 -0.99
CA PRO A 75 9.14 -19.50 -2.32
C PRO A 75 8.87 -18.44 -3.38
N LEU A 76 9.88 -18.19 -4.22
CA LEU A 76 9.80 -17.26 -5.34
C LEU A 76 9.26 -17.96 -6.59
N GLY A 77 8.58 -17.21 -7.44
CA GLY A 77 8.07 -17.70 -8.70
C GLY A 77 7.64 -16.59 -9.66
N ASN A 78 7.26 -16.99 -10.88
CA ASN A 78 6.94 -16.08 -11.99
C ASN A 78 5.46 -16.08 -12.37
N PHE A 79 4.63 -16.84 -11.65
CA PHE A 79 3.20 -16.96 -11.92
C PHE A 79 2.37 -16.07 -11.00
N LEU A 80 1.11 -15.87 -11.40
CA LEU A 80 0.18 -15.02 -10.66
C LEU A 80 -0.04 -15.54 -9.22
N GLY A 81 0.23 -14.69 -8.24
CA GLY A 81 0.08 -15.00 -6.82
C GLY A 81 1.33 -15.59 -6.15
N GLU A 82 2.41 -15.78 -6.91
CA GLU A 82 3.73 -16.11 -6.37
C GLU A 82 4.48 -14.83 -5.95
N PHE A 83 5.40 -14.96 -5.00
CA PHE A 83 6.27 -13.86 -4.62
C PHE A 83 7.40 -13.71 -5.64
N THR A 84 7.68 -12.47 -6.02
CA THR A 84 8.82 -12.12 -6.87
C THR A 84 9.87 -11.39 -6.05
N ASP A 85 11.13 -11.54 -6.43
CA ASP A 85 12.22 -10.77 -5.84
C ASP A 85 12.25 -9.35 -6.44
N GLU A 86 12.00 -8.33 -5.60
CA GLU A 86 12.05 -6.92 -6.01
C GLU A 86 13.47 -6.35 -6.09
N LEU A 87 14.46 -7.05 -5.53
CA LEU A 87 15.84 -6.58 -5.44
C LEU A 87 16.77 -7.22 -6.47
N ASP A 88 16.24 -8.05 -7.37
CA ASP A 88 16.98 -8.72 -8.45
C ASP A 88 18.23 -9.47 -7.93
N GLY A 89 18.11 -10.14 -6.79
CA GLY A 89 19.17 -10.89 -6.12
C GLY A 89 20.07 -10.07 -5.19
N ASP A 90 19.79 -8.78 -4.99
CA ASP A 90 20.47 -7.95 -3.99
C ASP A 90 19.78 -8.05 -2.61
N GLU A 91 20.50 -7.73 -1.55
CA GLU A 91 20.02 -7.85 -0.19
C GLU A 91 20.07 -6.51 0.54
N ILE A 92 19.07 -6.25 1.38
CA ILE A 92 19.04 -5.06 2.23
C ILE A 92 20.05 -5.23 3.38
N ALA A 93 21.06 -4.37 3.41
CA ALA A 93 22.06 -4.32 4.47
C ALA A 93 21.60 -3.48 5.67
N THR A 94 20.79 -2.45 5.44
CA THR A 94 20.25 -1.58 6.49
C THR A 94 18.83 -1.18 6.16
N PHE A 95 17.93 -1.34 7.13
CA PHE A 95 16.52 -1.00 7.01
C PHE A 95 16.09 -0.09 8.16
N VAL A 96 15.27 0.91 7.86
CA VAL A 96 14.62 1.76 8.86
C VAL A 96 13.17 2.02 8.44
N SER A 97 12.25 1.96 9.40
CA SER A 97 10.85 2.33 9.20
C SER A 97 10.41 3.33 10.25
N GLY A 98 9.68 4.36 9.80
CA GLY A 98 8.99 5.34 10.64
C GLY A 98 7.49 5.06 10.81
N GLY A 99 6.98 3.99 10.19
CA GLY A 99 5.56 3.62 10.22
C GLY A 99 5.02 3.24 8.84
N PRO A 100 3.69 3.11 8.70
CA PRO A 100 3.05 2.73 7.46
C PRO A 100 3.44 3.67 6.31
N LYS A 101 3.91 3.09 5.20
CA LYS A 101 4.35 3.77 3.97
C LYS A 101 5.54 4.73 4.14
N ASN A 102 6.24 4.63 5.26
CA ASN A 102 7.38 5.49 5.61
C ASN A 102 8.58 4.62 5.99
N TYR A 103 9.48 4.37 5.04
CA TYR A 103 10.65 3.53 5.25
C TYR A 103 11.81 3.87 4.31
N ALA A 104 13.02 3.49 4.69
CA ALA A 104 14.21 3.59 3.86
C ALA A 104 15.09 2.36 4.02
N TYR A 105 15.85 2.03 2.98
CA TYR A 105 16.83 0.96 3.02
C TYR A 105 18.06 1.25 2.18
N LEU A 106 19.15 0.58 2.53
CA LEU A 106 20.41 0.51 1.80
C LEU A 106 20.72 -0.95 1.52
N THR A 107 20.99 -1.28 0.26
CA THR A 107 21.38 -2.65 -0.14
C THR A 107 22.88 -2.87 -0.07
N LYS A 108 23.31 -4.13 -0.14
CA LYS A 108 24.74 -4.50 -0.15
C LYS A 108 25.46 -3.96 -1.38
N SER A 109 24.78 -3.86 -2.53
CA SER A 109 25.35 -3.21 -3.73
C SER A 109 25.46 -1.67 -3.63
N GLY A 110 24.91 -1.08 -2.56
CA GLY A 110 24.95 0.37 -2.31
C GLY A 110 23.72 1.13 -2.82
N LYS A 111 22.68 0.45 -3.30
CA LYS A 111 21.42 1.09 -3.72
C LYS A 111 20.67 1.59 -2.50
N MET A 112 20.34 2.88 -2.49
CA MET A 112 19.53 3.50 -1.44
C MET A 112 18.11 3.77 -1.95
N CYS A 113 17.11 3.41 -1.16
CA CYS A 113 15.71 3.74 -1.41
C CYS A 113 15.12 4.42 -0.18
N CYS A 114 14.35 5.48 -0.41
CA CYS A 114 13.58 6.16 0.63
C CYS A 114 12.16 6.37 0.10
N LYS A 115 11.17 5.81 0.81
CA LYS A 115 9.75 6.00 0.53
C LYS A 115 9.13 6.75 1.70
N VAL A 116 8.60 7.94 1.42
CA VAL A 116 7.92 8.79 2.38
C VAL A 116 6.58 9.22 1.79
N ARG A 117 5.51 9.13 2.58
CA ARG A 117 4.16 9.61 2.25
C ARG A 117 3.58 10.46 3.36
#